data_AF-A0A5E4JBR0-F1
#
_entry.id   AF-A0A5E4JBR0-F1
#
_cell.length_a   1.000
_cell.length_b   1.000
_cell.length_c   1.000
_cell.angle_alpha   90.00
_cell.angle_beta   90.00
_cell.angle_gamma   90.00
#
_symmetry.space_group_name_H-M   'P 1'
#
loop_
_entity.id
_entity.type
_entity.pdbx_description
1 polymer ?
#
loop_
_entity_poly.entity_id
_entity_poly.type
_entity_poly.pdbx_seq_one_letter_code
_entity_poly.pdbx_strand_id
1 'polypeptide(L)'
;MDSDVMLFENITEDAKNFAQYDYLLGNGNNAGLTIINNTKVLLGYRDIVLDFYTNKIGKAEYEANGTITDMSFWKEMKRRGEFKLGEITSIINGASYDAGLFVKQEGVILKNGEKEIFFKNGIPYARGEGEPVRMKCLHCQGPTKFYMKYFARGNLSAVNKKKVKLMMWLRNTFSPLLSSALRTSAKKVISKTGF
;
A
#
# COMPACT_ATOMS: atom_id res chain seq x y z
N MET A 1 -8.66 -0.33 -5.87
CA MET A 1 -8.20 -0.84 -4.56
C MET A 1 -7.54 -2.16 -4.82
N ASP A 2 -6.32 -2.33 -4.33
CA ASP A 2 -5.61 -3.59 -4.50
C ASP A 2 -6.23 -4.70 -3.65
N SER A 3 -6.08 -5.94 -4.11
CA SER A 3 -6.60 -7.12 -3.42
C SER A 3 -5.92 -7.39 -2.07
N ASP A 4 -4.81 -6.69 -1.78
CA ASP A 4 -4.04 -6.80 -0.55
C ASP A 4 -4.31 -5.66 0.45
N VAL A 5 -5.40 -4.92 0.25
CA VAL A 5 -5.87 -3.91 1.19
C VAL A 5 -7.05 -4.44 1.99
N MET A 6 -7.00 -4.25 3.30
CA MET A 6 -8.11 -4.49 4.22
C MET A 6 -8.73 -3.17 4.63
N LEU A 7 -10.01 -2.96 4.32
CA LEU A 7 -10.73 -1.75 4.62
C LEU A 7 -11.51 -1.87 5.94
N PHE A 8 -11.38 -0.87 6.81
CA PHE A 8 -12.06 -0.79 8.11
C PHE A 8 -12.88 0.50 8.27
N GLU A 9 -13.01 1.28 7.19
CA GLU A 9 -13.70 2.56 7.15
C GLU A 9 -14.83 2.55 6.13
N ASN A 10 -15.90 3.30 6.42
CA ASN A 10 -16.93 3.59 5.42
C ASN A 10 -16.43 4.71 4.48
N ILE A 11 -15.94 4.30 3.30
CA ILE A 11 -15.37 5.23 2.30
C ILE A 11 -16.40 6.25 1.81
N THR A 12 -17.69 5.92 1.76
CA THR A 12 -18.71 6.85 1.23
C THR A 12 -18.77 8.15 2.03
N GLU A 13 -18.69 8.04 3.35
CA GLU A 13 -18.70 9.20 4.24
C GLU A 13 -17.31 9.83 4.33
N ASP A 14 -16.26 9.01 4.45
CA ASP A 14 -14.90 9.53 4.63
C ASP A 14 -14.36 10.25 3.38
N ALA A 15 -14.78 9.86 2.18
CA ALA A 15 -14.41 10.51 0.93
C ALA A 15 -14.82 11.99 0.89
N LYS A 16 -15.85 12.39 1.66
CA LYS A 16 -16.28 13.80 1.77
C LYS A 16 -15.19 14.69 2.35
N ASN A 17 -14.30 14.16 3.20
CA ASN A 17 -13.14 14.89 3.75
C ASN A 17 -12.11 15.28 2.67
N PHE A 18 -12.24 14.70 1.48
CA PHE A 18 -11.29 14.86 0.38
C PHE A 18 -11.93 15.40 -0.91
N ALA A 19 -13.18 15.86 -0.85
CA ALA A 19 -13.94 16.29 -2.02
C ALA A 19 -13.28 17.43 -2.83
N GLN A 20 -12.39 18.20 -2.20
CA GLN A 20 -11.60 19.26 -2.83
C GLN A 20 -10.47 18.75 -3.74
N TYR A 21 -10.17 17.45 -3.75
CA TYR A 21 -9.18 16.81 -4.60
C TYR A 21 -9.86 16.00 -5.70
N ASP A 22 -9.27 15.95 -6.89
CA ASP A 22 -9.77 15.14 -7.99
C ASP A 22 -9.51 13.65 -7.75
N TYR A 23 -8.36 13.34 -7.14
CA TYR A 23 -7.95 12.00 -6.76
C TYR A 23 -6.96 12.02 -5.61
N LEU A 24 -6.82 10.89 -4.92
CA LEU A 24 -5.90 10.74 -3.80
C LEU A 24 -5.02 9.51 -3.96
N LEU A 25 -3.74 9.67 -3.62
CA LEU A 25 -2.75 8.59 -3.56
C LEU A 25 -2.08 8.59 -2.18
N GLY A 26 -1.49 7.46 -1.81
CA GLY A 26 -0.64 7.37 -0.63
C GLY A 26 0.79 7.78 -0.94
N ASN A 27 1.42 8.56 -0.06
CA ASN A 27 2.80 9.03 -0.23
C ASN A 27 3.06 9.62 -1.64
N GLY A 28 2.07 10.28 -2.22
CA GLY A 28 2.10 10.90 -3.54
C GLY A 28 2.24 10.00 -4.78
N ASN A 29 2.44 8.68 -4.66
CA ASN A 29 2.54 7.77 -5.81
C ASN A 29 2.14 6.31 -5.54
N ASN A 30 1.83 5.95 -4.30
CA ASN A 30 1.35 4.62 -3.95
C ASN A 30 -0.13 4.50 -4.30
N ALA A 31 -0.42 3.61 -5.25
CA ALA A 31 -1.76 3.38 -5.78
C ALA A 31 -2.49 2.19 -5.15
N GLY A 32 -1.91 1.56 -4.12
CA GLY A 32 -2.54 0.41 -3.45
C GLY A 32 -3.93 0.74 -2.92
N LEU A 33 -4.14 1.99 -2.50
CA LEU A 33 -5.44 2.56 -2.25
C LEU A 33 -5.53 3.96 -2.88
N THR A 34 -6.41 4.08 -3.87
CA THR A 34 -6.70 5.32 -4.60
C THR A 34 -8.18 5.66 -4.45
N ILE A 35 -8.48 6.91 -4.11
CA ILE A 35 -9.84 7.46 -4.18
C ILE A 35 -9.91 8.38 -5.40
N ILE A 36 -10.95 8.21 -6.21
CA ILE A 36 -11.21 9.02 -7.41
C ILE A 36 -12.51 9.77 -7.19
N ASN A 37 -12.42 11.09 -7.01
CA ASN A 37 -13.59 11.96 -6.85
C ASN A 37 -14.05 12.55 -8.18
N ASN A 38 -13.12 12.72 -9.14
CA ASN A 38 -13.39 13.20 -10.48
C ASN A 38 -13.15 12.09 -11.51
N THR A 39 -14.21 11.61 -12.16
CA THR A 39 -14.13 10.52 -13.13
C THR A 39 -13.29 10.84 -14.36
N LYS A 40 -13.05 12.13 -14.68
CA LYS A 40 -12.14 12.54 -15.75
C LYS A 40 -10.70 12.09 -15.51
N VAL A 41 -10.29 11.88 -14.25
CA VAL A 41 -8.98 11.32 -13.90
C VAL A 41 -8.79 9.95 -14.55
N LEU A 42 -9.85 9.14 -14.66
CA LEU A 42 -9.78 7.82 -15.29
C LEU A 42 -9.50 7.91 -16.80
N LEU A 43 -10.00 8.95 -17.46
CA LEU A 43 -9.71 9.21 -18.87
C LEU A 43 -8.25 9.63 -19.06
N GLY A 44 -7.76 10.56 -18.22
CA GLY A 44 -6.35 10.95 -18.24
C GLY A 44 -5.41 9.78 -17.97
N TYR A 45 -5.75 8.94 -16.98
CA TYR A 45 -4.99 7.71 -16.68
C TYR A 45 -4.98 6.74 -17.87
N ARG A 46 -6.14 6.49 -18.50
CA ARG A 46 -6.23 5.66 -19.71
C ARG A 46 -5.33 6.19 -20.81
N ASP A 47 -5.37 7.50 -21.07
CA ASP A 47 -4.62 8.12 -22.16
C ASP A 47 -3.11 8.00 -21.91
N ILE A 48 -2.65 8.17 -20.66
CA ILE A 48 -1.26 7.89 -20.26
C ILE A 48 -0.88 6.43 -20.55
N VAL A 49 -1.71 5.46 -20.15
CA VAL A 49 -1.44 4.05 -20.41
C VAL A 49 -1.31 3.78 -21.92
N LEU A 50 -2.23 4.31 -22.72
CA LEU A 50 -2.20 4.16 -24.19
C LEU A 50 -0.97 4.82 -24.80
N ASP A 51 -0.62 6.02 -24.34
CA ASP A 51 0.58 6.74 -24.80
C ASP A 51 1.86 5.94 -24.51
N PHE A 52 1.94 5.25 -23.36
CA PHE A 52 3.06 4.38 -23.00
C PHE A 52 3.19 3.21 -23.97
N TYR A 53 2.10 2.50 -24.24
CA TYR A 53 2.11 1.33 -25.12
C TYR A 53 2.21 1.69 -26.60
N THR A 54 1.93 2.94 -26.98
CA THR A 54 2.11 3.47 -28.34
C THR A 54 3.42 4.25 -28.51
N ASN A 55 4.33 4.20 -27.52
CA ASN A 55 5.64 4.88 -27.50
C ASN A 55 5.61 6.41 -27.60
N LYS A 56 4.46 7.07 -27.39
CA LYS A 56 4.34 8.54 -27.48
C LYS A 56 5.05 9.30 -26.37
N ILE A 57 5.25 8.65 -25.22
CA ILE A 57 5.86 9.25 -24.01
C ILE A 57 7.19 8.59 -23.62
N GLY A 58 7.92 8.04 -24.59
CA GLY A 58 9.28 7.58 -24.36
C GLY A 58 9.36 6.32 -23.48
N LYS A 59 8.60 5.27 -23.84
CA LYS A 59 8.60 3.97 -23.14
C LYS A 59 10.02 3.46 -22.81
N ALA A 60 10.96 3.62 -23.74
CA ALA A 60 12.35 3.22 -23.60
C ALA A 60 13.07 3.92 -22.43
N GLU A 61 12.75 5.19 -22.15
CA GLU A 61 13.32 5.94 -21.02
C GLU A 61 12.84 5.35 -19.68
N TYR A 62 11.58 4.95 -19.60
CA TYR A 62 11.04 4.29 -18.41
C TYR A 62 11.58 2.87 -18.24
N GLU A 63 11.74 2.12 -19.35
CA GLU A 63 12.35 0.79 -19.32
C GLU A 63 13.84 0.83 -18.94
N ALA A 64 14.57 1.86 -19.37
CA ALA A 64 15.95 2.09 -18.95
C ALA A 64 16.07 2.36 -17.44
N ASN A 65 15.05 2.97 -16.84
CA ASN A 65 14.98 3.27 -15.41
C ASN A 65 14.30 2.16 -14.56
N GLY A 66 13.84 1.07 -15.19
CA GLY A 66 13.27 -0.08 -14.50
C GLY A 66 12.03 -0.66 -15.20
N THR A 67 11.22 -1.43 -14.48
CA THR A 67 9.99 -2.01 -15.03
C THR A 67 8.85 -1.00 -14.98
N ILE A 68 8.07 -0.91 -16.07
CA ILE A 68 6.83 -0.13 -16.10
C ILE A 68 5.83 -0.79 -15.13
N THR A 69 5.34 0.01 -14.18
CA THR A 69 4.33 -0.39 -13.19
C THR A 69 3.18 0.59 -13.21
N ASP A 70 2.07 0.24 -12.57
CA ASP A 70 0.96 1.15 -12.30
C ASP A 70 1.41 2.46 -11.66
N MET A 71 2.37 2.42 -10.74
CA MET A 71 2.99 3.60 -10.12
C MET A 71 3.69 4.51 -11.14
N SER A 72 4.23 3.97 -12.24
CA SER A 72 4.81 4.78 -13.32
C SER A 72 3.76 5.67 -13.97
N PHE A 73 2.56 5.16 -14.20
CA PHE A 73 1.46 5.92 -14.78
C PHE A 73 0.94 7.00 -13.82
N TRP A 74 0.85 6.70 -12.53
CA TRP A 74 0.45 7.71 -11.53
C TRP A 74 1.49 8.82 -11.35
N LYS A 75 2.79 8.50 -11.43
CA LYS A 75 3.87 9.51 -11.46
C LYS A 75 3.74 10.42 -12.67
N GLU A 76 3.47 9.85 -13.85
CA GLU A 76 3.24 10.63 -15.06
C GLU A 76 1.98 11.51 -14.94
N MET A 77 0.89 10.99 -14.38
CA MET A 77 -0.34 11.76 -14.14
C MET A 77 -0.07 12.96 -13.22
N LYS A 78 0.69 12.74 -12.15
CA LYS A 78 1.15 13.81 -11.25
C LYS A 78 2.04 14.83 -11.98
N ARG A 79 2.95 14.37 -12.84
CA ARG A 79 3.87 15.22 -13.62
C ARG A 79 3.12 16.14 -14.57
N ARG A 80 2.06 15.65 -15.23
CA ARG A 80 1.20 16.46 -16.12
C ARG A 80 0.44 17.57 -15.39
N GLY A 81 0.12 17.36 -14.11
CA GLY A 81 -0.47 18.40 -13.25
C GLY A 81 -1.90 18.81 -13.63
N GLU A 82 -2.59 18.01 -14.45
CA GLU A 82 -3.93 18.29 -14.97
C GLU A 82 -5.03 18.13 -13.92
N PHE A 83 -4.77 17.36 -12.87
CA PHE A 83 -5.71 17.04 -11.79
C PHE A 83 -5.11 17.34 -10.43
N LYS A 84 -5.95 17.78 -9.49
CA LYS A 84 -5.56 18.10 -8.12
C LYS A 84 -5.41 16.82 -7.29
N LEU A 85 -4.16 16.44 -7.04
CA LEU A 85 -3.79 15.30 -6.20
C LEU A 85 -3.90 15.61 -4.70
N GLY A 86 -4.52 14.71 -3.95
CA GLY A 86 -4.53 14.68 -2.48
C GLY A 86 -3.66 13.58 -1.87
N GLU A 87 -3.32 13.73 -0.60
CA GLU A 87 -2.58 12.74 0.19
C GLU A 87 -3.54 11.97 1.11
N ILE A 88 -3.71 10.67 0.87
CA ILE A 88 -4.66 9.84 1.61
C ILE A 88 -4.11 9.34 2.96
N THR A 89 -2.79 9.40 3.14
CA THR A 89 -2.10 8.94 4.36
C THR A 89 -1.93 10.03 5.41
N SER A 90 -2.49 11.22 5.15
CA SER A 90 -2.59 12.28 6.15
C SER A 90 -3.50 11.86 7.31
N ILE A 91 -3.06 12.15 8.53
CA ILE A 91 -3.84 11.89 9.73
C ILE A 91 -4.91 12.98 9.88
N ILE A 92 -6.18 12.59 9.75
CA ILE A 92 -7.34 13.47 9.91
C ILE A 92 -8.17 12.93 11.08
N ASN A 93 -8.41 13.76 12.09
CA ASN A 93 -9.16 13.38 13.29
C ASN A 93 -8.63 12.09 13.95
N GLY A 94 -7.30 11.97 14.04
CA GLY A 94 -6.63 10.80 14.65
C GLY A 94 -6.73 9.51 13.82
N ALA A 95 -7.13 9.58 12.55
CA ALA A 95 -7.27 8.42 11.68
C ALA A 95 -6.59 8.62 10.32
N SER A 96 -6.06 7.55 9.72
CA SER A 96 -5.39 7.59 8.42
C SER A 96 -5.53 6.29 7.65
N TYR A 97 -5.45 6.37 6.32
CA TYR A 97 -5.18 5.19 5.49
C TYR A 97 -3.71 4.77 5.62
N ASP A 98 -3.46 3.48 5.44
CA ASP A 98 -2.13 2.89 5.53
C ASP A 98 -1.40 2.94 4.18
N ALA A 99 -0.22 3.57 4.15
CA ALA A 99 0.69 3.53 3.01
C ALA A 99 1.34 2.14 2.79
N GLY A 100 1.19 1.23 3.76
CA GLY A 100 1.84 -0.07 3.80
C GLY A 100 2.50 -0.31 5.15
N LEU A 101 2.45 -1.56 5.63
CA LEU A 101 2.92 -1.94 6.96
C LEU A 101 4.41 -1.66 7.25
N PHE A 102 5.25 -1.52 6.23
CA PHE A 102 6.69 -1.20 6.33
C PHE A 102 7.05 0.17 5.78
N VAL A 103 6.04 0.93 5.33
CA VAL A 103 6.26 2.22 4.70
C VAL A 103 6.20 3.28 5.79
N LYS A 104 7.23 4.13 5.86
CA LYS A 104 7.20 5.30 6.75
C LYS A 104 6.02 6.18 6.38
N GLN A 105 5.28 6.59 7.40
CA GLN A 105 4.12 7.45 7.29
C GLN A 105 4.20 8.47 8.42
N GLU A 106 3.88 9.71 8.11
CA GLU A 106 3.93 10.81 9.08
C GLU A 106 3.03 10.52 10.29
N GLY A 107 3.52 10.86 11.48
CA GLY A 107 2.81 10.64 12.75
C GLY A 107 2.68 9.18 13.19
N VAL A 108 3.21 8.20 12.44
CA VAL A 108 3.20 6.77 12.79
C VAL A 108 4.62 6.26 13.05
N ILE A 109 4.81 5.62 14.20
CA ILE A 109 6.12 5.06 14.60
C ILE A 109 6.36 3.71 13.89
N LEU A 110 7.55 3.59 13.30
CA LEU A 110 8.12 2.31 12.89
C LEU A 110 9.05 1.78 13.98
N LYS A 111 8.79 0.59 14.49
CA LYS A 111 9.68 -0.14 15.40
C LYS A 111 10.32 -1.28 14.62
N ASN A 112 11.64 -1.33 14.52
CA ASN A 112 12.37 -2.31 13.70
C ASN A 112 11.92 -2.31 12.22
N GLY A 113 11.54 -1.13 11.69
CA GLY A 113 11.08 -0.98 10.30
C GLY A 113 9.63 -1.41 10.04
N GLU A 114 8.86 -1.76 11.07
CA GLU A 114 7.43 -2.14 10.94
C GLU A 114 6.52 -1.25 11.78
N LYS A 115 5.31 -1.01 11.28
CA LYS A 115 4.23 -0.38 12.08
C LYS A 115 3.78 -1.35 13.15
N GLU A 116 3.73 -0.88 14.40
CA GLU A 116 3.19 -1.66 15.51
C GLU A 116 1.65 -1.59 15.48
N ILE A 117 1.01 -2.56 14.83
CA ILE A 117 -0.45 -2.66 14.71
C ILE A 117 -1.06 -3.40 15.90
N PHE A 118 -2.12 -2.84 16.47
CA PHE A 118 -2.94 -3.44 17.52
C PHE A 118 -4.42 -3.11 17.31
N PHE A 119 -5.30 -3.87 17.94
CA PHE A 119 -6.74 -3.73 17.76
C PHE A 119 -7.41 -3.28 19.06
N LYS A 120 -8.37 -2.35 18.95
CA LYS A 120 -9.32 -2.02 20.01
C LYS A 120 -10.72 -2.27 19.46
N ASN A 121 -11.48 -3.18 20.07
CA ASN A 121 -12.85 -3.52 19.64
C ASN A 121 -12.96 -3.85 18.14
N GLY A 122 -11.99 -4.61 17.60
CA GLY A 122 -11.97 -4.98 16.18
C GLY A 122 -11.46 -3.89 15.21
N ILE A 123 -11.14 -2.70 15.71
CA ILE A 123 -10.62 -1.59 14.90
C ILE A 123 -9.08 -1.55 15.00
N PRO A 124 -8.35 -1.49 13.88
CA PRO A 124 -6.90 -1.43 13.91
C PRO A 124 -6.38 -0.02 14.24
N TYR A 125 -5.31 0.01 15.02
CA TYR A 125 -4.55 1.20 15.37
C TYR A 125 -3.06 0.93 15.13
N ALA A 126 -2.34 1.96 14.73
CA ALA A 126 -0.89 2.00 14.75
C ALA A 126 -0.41 2.85 15.92
N ARG A 127 0.76 2.52 16.46
CA ARG A 127 1.44 3.40 17.41
C ARG A 127 1.80 4.72 16.72
N GLY A 128 1.28 5.83 17.24
CA GLY A 128 1.63 7.17 16.78
C GLY A 128 2.80 7.78 17.56
N GLU A 129 3.30 8.93 17.10
CA GLU A 129 4.33 9.72 17.80
C GLU A 129 3.82 10.35 19.10
N GLY A 130 2.50 10.53 19.21
CA GLY A 130 1.80 10.85 20.46
C GLY A 130 0.69 9.84 20.70
N GLU A 131 -0.53 10.20 20.30
CA GLU A 131 -1.68 9.32 20.41
C GLU A 131 -1.67 8.21 19.33
N PRO A 132 -2.25 7.03 19.62
CA PRO A 132 -2.47 6.00 18.61
C PRO A 132 -3.29 6.50 17.42
N VAL A 133 -2.83 6.15 16.21
CA VAL A 133 -3.52 6.51 14.97
C VAL A 133 -4.45 5.38 14.58
N ARG A 134 -5.75 5.67 14.41
CA ARG A 134 -6.71 4.70 13.89
C ARG A 134 -6.43 4.43 12.41
N MET A 135 -6.31 3.17 12.04
CA MET A 135 -6.04 2.79 10.66
C MET A 135 -7.36 2.55 9.91
N LYS A 136 -7.64 3.37 8.90
CA LYS A 136 -8.82 3.26 8.02
C LYS A 136 -8.71 2.06 7.08
N CYS A 137 -7.48 1.70 6.72
CA CYS A 137 -7.16 0.46 6.03
C CYS A 137 -5.84 -0.10 6.54
N LEU A 138 -5.56 -1.37 6.21
CA LEU A 138 -4.23 -1.97 6.32
C LEU A 138 -3.80 -2.45 4.94
N HIS A 139 -2.69 -1.94 4.43
CA HIS A 139 -2.15 -2.31 3.13
C HIS A 139 -1.07 -3.39 3.31
N CYS A 140 -1.46 -4.64 3.06
CA CYS A 140 -0.65 -5.83 3.27
C CYS A 140 0.16 -6.19 2.02
N GLN A 141 0.99 -5.27 1.52
CA GLN A 141 1.74 -5.48 0.28
C GLN A 141 2.82 -6.56 0.36
N GLY A 142 2.94 -7.35 -0.71
CA GLY A 142 3.99 -8.37 -0.85
C GLY A 142 3.82 -9.50 0.16
N PRO A 143 4.86 -9.92 0.89
CA PRO A 143 4.73 -11.04 1.83
C PRO A 143 3.84 -10.81 3.05
N THR A 144 3.33 -9.60 3.28
CA THR A 144 2.32 -9.40 4.32
C THR A 144 0.92 -9.87 3.92
N LYS A 145 0.68 -10.14 2.63
CA LYS A 145 -0.58 -10.73 2.12
C LYS A 145 -0.96 -12.01 2.86
N PHE A 146 0.02 -12.88 3.15
CA PHE A 146 -0.18 -14.13 3.87
C PHE A 146 -0.75 -13.93 5.30
N TYR A 147 -0.67 -12.71 5.84
CA TYR A 147 -1.10 -12.38 7.19
C TYR A 147 -2.43 -11.65 7.27
N MET A 148 -3.04 -11.29 6.13
CA MET A 148 -4.36 -10.65 6.12
C MET A 148 -5.39 -11.46 6.91
N LYS A 149 -5.32 -12.79 6.87
CA LYS A 149 -6.17 -13.70 7.66
C LYS A 149 -6.09 -13.48 9.18
N TYR A 150 -4.94 -13.01 9.68
CA TYR A 150 -4.75 -12.73 11.11
C TYR A 150 -5.28 -11.34 11.49
N PHE A 151 -5.11 -10.35 10.60
CA PHE A 151 -5.69 -9.03 10.76
C PHE A 151 -7.23 -9.06 10.67
N ALA A 152 -7.79 -9.90 9.79
CA ALA A 152 -9.23 -10.06 9.59
C ALA A 152 -9.97 -10.49 10.86
N ARG A 153 -9.30 -11.26 11.72
CA ARG A 153 -9.87 -11.76 12.97
C ARG A 153 -9.78 -10.75 14.12
N GLY A 154 -9.18 -9.57 13.89
CA GLY A 154 -8.89 -8.58 14.93
C GLY A 154 -8.01 -9.10 16.07
N ASN A 155 -7.39 -10.28 15.89
CA ASN A 155 -6.79 -11.05 16.97
C ASN A 155 -5.45 -11.64 16.51
N LEU A 156 -4.44 -10.77 16.45
CA LEU A 156 -3.05 -11.18 16.29
C LEU A 156 -2.56 -11.76 17.62
N SER A 157 -2.83 -13.04 17.85
CA SER A 157 -2.27 -13.77 18.99
C SER A 157 -0.76 -13.60 19.04
N ALA A 158 -0.15 -13.64 20.23
CA ALA A 158 1.30 -13.51 20.37
C ALA A 158 2.07 -14.54 19.52
N VAL A 159 1.50 -15.74 19.34
CA VAL A 159 2.03 -16.78 18.45
C VAL A 159 1.98 -16.35 16.99
N ASN A 160 0.86 -15.80 16.52
CA ASN A 160 0.73 -15.31 15.15
C ASN A 160 1.68 -14.13 14.91
N LYS A 161 1.84 -13.22 15.87
CA LYS A 161 2.83 -12.12 15.81
C LYS A 161 4.26 -12.66 15.66
N LYS A 162 4.64 -13.68 16.45
CA LYS A 162 5.97 -14.31 16.34
C LYS A 162 6.18 -15.00 14.99
N LYS A 163 5.17 -15.71 14.47
CA LYS A 163 5.20 -16.34 13.13
C LYS A 163 5.39 -15.30 12.02
N VAL A 164 4.64 -14.20 12.08
CA VAL A 164 4.78 -13.06 11.16
C VAL A 164 6.20 -12.52 11.17
N LYS A 165 6.74 -12.23 12.37
CA LYS A 165 8.10 -11.70 12.53
C LYS A 165 9.17 -12.65 12.00
N LEU A 166 9.06 -13.94 12.29
CA LEU A 166 10.00 -14.95 11.81
C LEU A 166 10.00 -15.03 10.29
N MET A 167 8.83 -15.11 9.66
CA MET A 167 8.71 -15.19 8.21
C MET A 167 9.18 -13.91 7.50
N MET A 168 8.92 -12.75 8.11
CA MET A 168 9.45 -11.49 7.61
C MET A 168 10.98 -11.41 7.75
N TRP A 169 11.53 -11.86 8.87
CA TRP A 169 12.97 -11.97 9.06
C TRP A 169 13.57 -12.91 8.01
N LEU A 170 12.99 -14.09 7.81
CA LEU A 170 13.42 -15.02 6.75
C LEU A 170 13.40 -14.36 5.37
N ARG A 171 12.33 -13.62 5.03
CA ARG A 171 12.28 -12.85 3.78
C ARG A 171 13.42 -11.83 3.71
N ASN A 172 13.55 -10.96 4.71
CA ASN A 172 14.49 -9.84 4.65
C ASN A 172 15.94 -10.31 4.66
N THR A 173 16.24 -11.40 5.36
CA THR A 173 17.59 -11.98 5.46
C THR A 173 17.94 -12.78 4.21
N PHE A 174 17.05 -13.65 3.73
CA PHE A 174 17.37 -14.59 2.66
C PHE A 174 16.94 -14.12 1.27
N SER A 175 15.86 -13.34 1.13
CA SER A 175 15.39 -12.90 -0.18
C SER A 175 16.46 -12.09 -0.95
N PRO A 176 17.26 -11.20 -0.35
CA PRO A 176 18.31 -10.49 -1.08
C PRO A 176 19.41 -11.42 -1.60
N LEU A 177 19.69 -12.51 -0.86
CA LEU A 177 20.75 -13.49 -1.16
C LEU A 177 20.35 -14.50 -2.24
N LEU A 178 19.05 -14.63 -2.52
CA LEU A 178 18.53 -15.58 -3.50
C LEU A 178 18.48 -14.95 -4.90
N SER A 179 18.90 -15.70 -5.91
CA SER A 179 18.66 -15.36 -7.31
C SER A 179 17.15 -15.33 -7.61
N SER A 180 16.75 -14.63 -8.68
CA SER A 180 15.33 -14.50 -9.07
C SER A 180 14.67 -15.87 -9.30
N ALA A 181 15.39 -16.82 -9.90
CA ALA A 181 14.95 -18.20 -10.12
C ALA A 181 14.71 -18.93 -8.79
N LEU A 182 15.65 -18.83 -7.84
CA LEU A 182 15.55 -19.43 -6.52
C LEU A 182 14.40 -18.83 -5.70
N ARG A 183 14.18 -17.50 -5.75
CA ARG A 183 13.02 -16.86 -5.11
C ARG A 183 11.70 -17.41 -5.66
N THR A 184 11.64 -17.64 -6.97
CA THR A 184 10.43 -18.15 -7.63
C THR A 184 10.13 -19.58 -7.19
N SER A 185 11.16 -20.44 -7.16
CA SER A 185 11.04 -21.82 -6.65
C SER A 185 10.66 -21.84 -5.16
N ALA A 186 11.29 -21.02 -4.32
CA ALA A 186 10.97 -20.92 -2.91
C ALA A 186 9.52 -20.46 -2.65
N LYS A 187 9.02 -19.44 -3.38
CA LYS A 187 7.61 -19.03 -3.33
C LYS A 187 6.66 -20.17 -3.69
N LYS A 188 7.01 -20.98 -4.70
CA LYS A 188 6.21 -22.13 -5.14
C LYS A 188 6.16 -23.25 -4.08
N VAL A 189 7.22 -23.42 -3.31
CA VAL A 189 7.26 -24.37 -2.18
C VAL A 189 6.45 -23.84 -0.99
N ILE A 190 6.65 -22.59 -0.59
CA ILE A 190 5.95 -21.97 0.55
C ILE A 190 4.43 -21.94 0.33
N SER A 191 3.98 -21.62 -0.88
CA SER A 191 2.54 -21.64 -1.22
C SER A 191 1.92 -23.04 -1.13
N LYS A 192 2.68 -24.11 -1.44
CA LYS A 192 2.22 -25.50 -1.31
C LYS A 192 2.13 -25.99 0.13
N THR A 193 2.92 -25.42 1.04
CA THR A 193 2.94 -25.84 2.45
C THR A 193 1.90 -25.12 3.32
N GLY A 194 1.02 -24.30 2.72
CA GLY A 194 -0.07 -23.64 3.43
C GLY A 194 0.36 -22.49 4.33
N PHE A 195 1.57 -21.96 4.11
CA PHE A 195 2.02 -20.71 4.73
C PHE A 195 1.39 -19.50 4.03
#